data_AF-A0A6A5ACQ6-F1
#
_entry.id   AF-A0A6A5ACQ6-F1
#
_cell.length_a   1.000
_cell.length_b   1.000
_cell.length_c   1.000
_cell.angle_alpha   90.00
_cell.angle_beta   90.00
_cell.angle_gamma   90.00
#
_symmetry.space_group_name_H-M   'P 1'
#
loop_
_entity.id
_entity.type
_entity.pdbx_description
1 polymer ?
#
loop_
_entity_poly.entity_id
_entity_poly.type
_entity_poly.pdbx_seq_one_letter_code
_entity_poly.pdbx_strand_id
1 'polypeptide(L)' 'MVRMLLAAGASPHCRDVEYNCVVAMAVMWWWEPHHATRLYQLVAALVDAGADVHDKNITGWTAVDVAATDAAK' A
#
# COMPACT_ATOMS: atom_id res chain seq x y z
N MET A 1 -0.22 -8.73 -12.33
CA MET A 1 -0.79 -9.49 -11.19
C MET A 1 -1.78 -8.65 -10.39
N VAL A 2 -1.38 -7.60 -9.66
CA VAL A 2 -2.31 -6.84 -8.81
C VAL A 2 -3.53 -6.27 -9.56
N ARG A 3 -3.33 -5.66 -10.73
CA ARG A 3 -4.46 -5.23 -11.59
C ARG A 3 -5.41 -6.37 -11.97
N MET A 4 -4.91 -7.61 -12.11
CA MET A 4 -5.77 -8.78 -12.40
C MET A 4 -6.58 -9.19 -11.17
N LEU A 5 -6.00 -9.12 -9.97
CA LEU A 5 -6.71 -9.42 -8.72
C LEU A 5 -7.82 -8.40 -8.48
N LEU A 6 -7.53 -7.11 -8.67
CA LEU A 6 -8.53 -6.04 -8.59
C LEU A 6 -9.66 -6.25 -9.62
N ALA A 7 -9.31 -6.60 -10.87
CA ALA A 7 -10.29 -6.93 -11.90
C ALA A 7 -11.13 -8.18 -11.58
N ALA A 8 -10.58 -9.12 -10.81
CA ALA A 8 -11.30 -10.29 -10.31
C ALA A 8 -12.17 -10.01 -9.08
N GLY A 9 -12.24 -8.76 -8.60
CA GLY A 9 -13.06 -8.34 -7.47
C GLY A 9 -12.34 -8.35 -6.13
N ALA A 10 -10.99 -8.44 -6.10
CA ALA A 10 -10.26 -8.25 -4.85
C ALA A 10 -10.48 -6.82 -4.32
N SER A 11 -10.83 -6.70 -3.04
CA SER A 11 -11.08 -5.40 -2.42
C SER A 11 -9.78 -4.65 -2.13
N PRO A 12 -9.66 -3.37 -2.53
CA PRO A 12 -8.54 -2.51 -2.14
C PRO A 12 -8.70 -1.92 -0.73
N HIS A 13 -9.84 -2.16 -0.06
CA HIS A 13 -10.13 -1.65 1.28
C HIS A 13 -9.77 -2.64 2.41
N CYS A 14 -9.05 -3.70 2.08
CA CYS A 14 -8.59 -4.67 3.07
C CYS A 14 -7.56 -4.05 4.02
N ARG A 15 -7.56 -4.54 5.27
CA ARG A 15 -6.60 -4.18 6.31
C ARG A 15 -5.94 -5.43 6.86
N ASP A 16 -4.68 -5.31 7.26
CA ASP A 16 -3.96 -6.36 7.97
C ASP A 16 -4.32 -6.37 9.47
N VAL A 17 -3.59 -7.18 10.26
CA VAL A 17 -3.79 -7.29 11.71
C VAL A 17 -3.42 -6.02 12.49
N GLU A 18 -2.62 -5.14 11.90
CA GLU A 18 -2.21 -3.84 12.44
C GLU A 18 -3.05 -2.68 11.88
N TYR A 19 -4.14 -2.99 11.18
CA TYR A 19 -5.00 -2.03 10.49
C TYR A 19 -4.30 -1.23 9.38
N ASN A 20 -3.14 -1.67 8.89
CA ASN A 20 -2.50 -1.08 7.73
C ASN A 20 -3.38 -1.30 6.50
N CYS A 21 -3.65 -0.23 5.75
CA CYS A 21 -4.32 -0.34 4.46
C CYS A 21 -3.38 -0.96 3.42
N VAL A 22 -3.95 -1.40 2.30
CA VAL A 22 -3.19 -2.07 1.23
C VAL A 22 -2.04 -1.20 0.67
N VAL A 23 -2.17 0.13 0.69
CA VAL A 23 -1.11 1.06 0.26
C VAL A 23 0.03 1.10 1.29
N ALA A 24 -0.30 1.18 2.58
CA ALA A 24 0.69 1.12 3.66
C ALA A 24 1.48 -0.19 3.61
N MET A 25 0.80 -1.32 3.36
CA MET A 25 1.44 -2.62 3.16
C MET A 25 2.38 -2.65 1.95
N ALA A 26 1.95 -2.10 0.81
CA ALA A 26 2.79 -2.07 -0.39
C ALA A 26 4.10 -1.30 -0.16
N VAL A 27 4.06 -0.24 0.66
CA VAL A 27 5.24 0.57 0.98
C VAL A 27 6.08 -0.05 2.10
N MET A 28 5.46 -0.55 3.17
CA MET A 28 6.15 -1.14 4.33
C MET A 28 7.07 -2.30 3.95
N TRP A 29 6.63 -3.13 3.01
CA TRP A 29 7.39 -4.32 2.58
C TRP A 29 8.23 -4.05 1.34
N TRP A 30 8.40 -2.78 0.96
CA TRP A 30 9.28 -2.40 -0.14
C TRP A 30 10.74 -2.35 0.34
N TRP A 31 11.48 -3.41 0.03
CA TRP A 31 12.86 -3.59 0.46
C TRP A 31 13.90 -3.26 -0.63
N GLU A 32 13.50 -3.20 -1.90
CA GLU A 32 14.48 -3.09 -3.00
C GLU A 32 14.39 -1.77 -3.80
N PRO A 33 15.44 -0.90 -3.72
CA PRO A 33 15.46 0.39 -4.39
C PRO A 33 15.40 0.31 -5.93
N HIS A 34 15.83 -0.81 -6.53
CA HIS A 34 15.78 -1.01 -7.98
C HIS A 34 14.37 -1.18 -8.56
N HIS A 35 13.35 -1.26 -7.70
CA HIS A 35 11.95 -1.47 -8.11
C HIS A 35 11.04 -0.25 -7.80
N ALA A 36 11.59 0.95 -7.63
CA ALA A 36 10.80 2.16 -7.37
C ALA A 36 9.68 2.38 -8.41
N THR A 37 9.95 2.12 -9.69
CA THR A 37 8.94 2.19 -10.76
C THR A 37 7.80 1.19 -10.55
N ARG A 38 8.11 0.00 -10.04
CA ARG A 38 7.11 -1.05 -9.78
C ARG A 38 6.26 -0.73 -8.56
N LEU A 39 6.86 -0.17 -7.51
CA LEU A 39 6.13 0.35 -6.36
C LEU A 39 5.18 1.47 -6.78
N TYR A 40 5.66 2.43 -7.58
CA TYR A 40 4.83 3.51 -8.10
C TYR A 40 3.62 2.98 -8.88
N GLN A 41 3.84 2.04 -9.82
CA GLN A 41 2.76 1.44 -10.59
C GLN A 41 1.78 0.64 -9.73
N LEU A 42 2.27 -0.01 -8.68
CA LEU A 42 1.45 -0.75 -7.72
C LEU A 42 0.57 0.20 -6.90
N VAL A 43 1.16 1.23 -6.30
CA VAL A 43 0.43 2.25 -5.53
C VAL A 43 -0.60 2.95 -6.41
N ALA A 44 -0.22 3.35 -7.64
CA ALA A 44 -1.15 3.94 -8.59
C ALA A 44 -2.33 3.01 -8.90
N ALA A 45 -2.09 1.71 -9.14
CA ALA A 45 -3.16 0.75 -9.39
C ALA A 45 -4.13 0.57 -8.20
N LEU A 46 -3.61 0.63 -6.97
CA LEU A 46 -4.42 0.51 -5.76
C LEU A 46 -5.27 1.77 -5.53
N VAL A 47 -4.69 2.96 -5.75
CA VAL A 47 -5.39 4.24 -5.66
C VAL A 47 -6.45 4.37 -6.76
N ASP A 48 -6.13 3.99 -8.00
CA ASP A 48 -7.09 3.92 -9.12
C ASP A 48 -8.30 3.03 -8.78
N ALA A 49 -8.09 1.98 -7.99
CA ALA A 49 -9.13 1.07 -7.53
C ALA A 49 -9.92 1.59 -6.31
N GLY A 50 -9.54 2.75 -5.75
CA GLY A 50 -10.23 3.39 -4.63
C GLY A 50 -9.62 3.13 -3.27
N ALA A 51 -8.39 2.61 -3.17
CA ALA A 51 -7.72 2.48 -1.88
C ALA A 51 -7.63 3.86 -1.16
N ASP A 52 -8.04 3.91 0.10
CA ASP A 52 -7.95 5.13 0.90
C ASP A 52 -6.51 5.34 1.39
N VAL A 53 -5.89 6.43 0.94
CA VAL A 53 -4.53 6.81 1.33
C VAL A 53 -4.48 7.54 2.68
N HIS A 54 -5.63 8.02 3.17
CA HIS A 54 -5.78 8.70 4.45
C HIS A 54 -6.13 7.74 5.59
N ASP A 55 -6.36 6.46 5.27
CA ASP A 55 -6.63 5.43 6.25
C ASP A 55 -5.47 5.30 7.24
N LYS A 56 -5.82 5.29 8.52
CA LYS A 56 -4.86 5.20 9.62
C LYS A 56 -4.85 3.80 10.22
N ASN A 57 -3.66 3.28 10.45
CA ASN A 57 -3.43 2.02 11.15
C ASN A 57 -3.63 2.18 12.68
N ILE A 58 -3.37 1.13 13.47
CA ILE A 58 -3.55 1.16 14.93
C ILE A 58 -2.66 2.19 15.65
N THR A 59 -1.55 2.60 15.05
CA THR A 59 -0.64 3.62 15.62
C THR A 59 -1.04 5.05 15.20
N GLY A 60 -2.11 5.19 14.41
CA GLY A 60 -2.57 6.47 13.89
C GLY A 60 -1.81 6.94 12.64
N TRP A 61 -1.01 6.07 12.03
CA TRP A 61 -0.19 6.36 10.85
C TRP A 61 -0.93 6.06 9.55
N THR A 62 -0.78 6.97 8.60
CA THR A 62 -1.18 6.77 7.19
C THR A 62 -0.11 6.03 6.42
N ALA A 63 -0.40 5.64 5.17
CA ALA A 63 0.60 5.04 4.29
C ALA A 63 1.82 5.95 4.06
N VAL A 64 1.65 7.27 4.07
CA VAL A 64 2.76 8.24 3.95
C VAL A 64 3.63 8.25 5.19
N ASP A 65 3.03 8.18 6.38
CA ASP A 65 3.77 8.13 7.64
C ASP A 65 4.63 6.86 7.70
N VAL A 66 4.06 5.71 7.29
CA VAL A 66 4.77 4.43 7.18
C VAL A 66 5.94 4.53 6.18
N ALA A 67 5.73 5.16 5.02
CA ALA A 67 6.76 5.38 4.00
C ALA A 67 7.97 6.17 4.51
N ALA A 68 7.75 7.07 5.47
CA ALA A 68 8.79 7.90 6.04
C ALA A 68 9.58 7.20 7.17
N THR A 69 9.14 6.01 7.61
CA THR A 69 9.85 5.24 8.62
C THR A 69 11.06 4.50 8.03
N ASP A 70 12.02 4.16 8.88
CA ASP A 70 13.22 3.41 8.51
C ASP A 70 12.92 2.00 7.94
N ALA A 71 11.65 1.55 8.00
CA ALA A 71 11.17 0.33 7.33
C ALA A 71 11.13 0.45 5.79
N ALA A 72 11.24 1.65 5.23
CA ALA A 72 11.30 1.90 3.78
C ALA A 72 12.73 2.00 3.22
N LYS A 73 13.76 1.59 3.99
CA LYS A 73 15.16 1.49 3.53
C LYS A 73 15.56 0.08 3.14
#